data_AF-A0A2H5YWE1-F1
#
_entry.id   AF-A0A2H5YWE1-F1
#
_cell.length_a   1.000
_cell.length_b   1.000
_cell.length_c   1.000
_cell.angle_alpha   90.00
_cell.angle_beta   90.00
_cell.angle_gamma   90.00
#
_symmetry.space_group_name_H-M   'P 1'
#
loop_
_entity.id
_entity.type
_entity.pdbx_description
1 polymer ?
#
loop_
_entity_poly.entity_id
_entity_poly.type
_entity_poly.pdbx_seq_one_letter_code
_entity_poly.pdbx_strand_id
1 'polypeptide(L)'
;MSTLAQRLLQTLKKHRFQPVTLQGDGFILEVVPYHGKIEAGFTLWRLESGELVPVASGHTENGHLLTPEGFALHLPPEIERTMLTLLARKR
;
A
#
# COMPACT_ATOMS: atom_id res chain seq x y z
N MET A 1 6.72 -15.17 -7.83
CA MET A 1 6.00 -13.87 -7.87
C MET A 1 6.23 -13.17 -6.54
N SER A 2 6.45 -11.85 -6.52
CA SER A 2 6.62 -11.10 -5.26
C SER A 2 5.26 -10.82 -4.61
N THR A 3 5.16 -10.94 -3.29
CA THR A 3 3.92 -10.63 -2.54
C THR A 3 3.62 -9.13 -2.53
N LEU A 4 2.38 -8.73 -2.24
CA LEU A 4 2.01 -7.32 -2.10
C LEU A 4 2.87 -6.60 -1.03
N ALA A 5 3.12 -7.24 0.12
CA ALA A 5 4.00 -6.71 1.16
C ALA A 5 5.41 -6.42 0.64
N GLN A 6 5.98 -7.34 -0.15
CA GLN A 6 7.29 -7.13 -0.78
C GLN A 6 7.26 -5.97 -1.77
N ARG A 7 6.19 -5.82 -2.57
CA ARG A 7 6.04 -4.73 -3.54
C ARG A 7 5.95 -3.37 -2.86
N LEU A 8 5.18 -3.23 -1.78
CA LEU A 8 5.07 -1.99 -1.01
C LEU A 8 6.43 -1.55 -0.47
N LEU A 9 7.17 -2.47 0.16
CA LEU A 9 8.49 -2.18 0.68
C LEU A 9 9.51 -1.87 -0.44
N GLN A 10 9.44 -2.58 -1.57
CA GLN A 10 10.27 -2.28 -2.75
C GLN A 10 10.01 -0.87 -3.30
N THR A 11 8.76 -0.41 -3.30
CA THR A 11 8.41 0.96 -3.69
C THR A 11 9.10 1.98 -2.79
N LEU A 12 9.03 1.83 -1.47
CA LEU A 12 9.76 2.73 -0.57
C LEU A 12 11.27 2.66 -0.79
N LYS A 13 11.86 1.47 -0.96
CA LYS A 13 13.29 1.32 -1.25
C LYS A 13 13.69 2.04 -2.53
N LYS A 14 12.91 1.91 -3.60
CA LYS A 14 13.12 2.63 -4.88
C LYS A 14 13.11 4.14 -4.66
N HIS A 15 12.24 4.63 -3.78
CA HIS A 15 12.07 6.05 -3.45
C HIS A 15 12.86 6.50 -2.22
N ARG A 16 13.93 5.78 -1.83
CA ARG A 16 14.81 6.13 -0.68
C ARG A 16 14.03 6.41 0.61
N PHE A 17 13.00 5.60 0.86
CA PHE A 17 12.10 5.71 2.02
C PHE A 17 11.45 7.11 2.15
N GLN A 18 11.21 7.79 1.04
CA GLN A 18 10.29 8.94 1.01
C GLN A 18 8.85 8.44 0.80
N PRO A 19 7.84 9.16 1.33
CA PRO A 19 6.44 8.89 1.01
C PRO A 19 6.18 8.84 -0.50
N VAL A 20 5.32 7.92 -0.93
CA VAL A 20 4.94 7.74 -2.34
C VAL A 20 3.43 7.70 -2.47
N THR A 21 2.87 8.54 -3.33
CA THR A 21 1.44 8.53 -3.68
C THR A 21 1.28 8.09 -5.14
N LEU A 22 0.54 7.00 -5.35
CA LEU A 22 0.24 6.42 -6.67
C LEU A 22 -1.26 6.55 -6.94
N GLN A 23 -1.64 6.91 -8.16
CA GLN A 23 -3.04 7.13 -8.53
C GLN A 23 -3.40 6.40 -9.82
N GLY A 24 -4.62 5.88 -9.89
CA GLY A 24 -5.13 5.18 -11.05
C GLY A 24 -6.51 4.61 -10.85
N ASP A 25 -7.33 4.63 -11.90
CA ASP A 25 -8.62 3.92 -11.98
C ASP A 25 -9.60 4.27 -10.83
N GLY A 26 -9.57 5.54 -10.38
CA GLY A 26 -10.39 6.02 -9.27
C GLY A 26 -9.82 5.73 -7.88
N PHE A 27 -8.61 5.17 -7.79
CA PHE A 27 -7.94 4.87 -6.52
C PHE A 27 -6.68 5.72 -6.32
N ILE A 28 -6.36 5.96 -5.05
CA ILE A 28 -5.10 6.56 -4.59
C ILE A 28 -4.48 5.61 -3.57
N LEU A 29 -3.24 5.18 -3.80
CA LEU A 29 -2.45 4.41 -2.86
C LEU A 29 -1.34 5.29 -2.29
N GLU A 30 -1.39 5.52 -1.00
CA GLU A 30 -0.31 6.14 -0.23
C GLU A 30 0.55 5.04 0.39
N VAL A 31 1.86 5.18 0.25
CA VAL A 31 2.86 4.29 0.86
C VAL A 31 3.85 5.16 1.61
N VAL A 32 4.01 4.90 2.91
CA VAL A 32 4.82 5.71 3.82
C VAL A 32 5.79 4.84 4.62
N PRO A 33 6.95 5.35 5.02
CA PRO A 33 7.80 4.64 5.97
C PRO A 33 7.05 4.36 7.27
N TYR A 34 7.16 3.12 7.78
CA TYR A 34 6.59 2.74 9.06
C TYR A 34 7.67 2.73 10.14
N HIS A 35 7.35 3.24 11.33
CA HIS A 35 8.28 3.64 12.40
C HIS A 35 9.53 2.76 12.59
N GLY A 36 10.72 3.38 12.62
CA GLY A 36 11.96 2.82 13.17
C GLY A 36 12.52 1.53 12.53
N LYS A 37 11.78 0.93 11.59
CA LYS A 37 12.07 -0.35 10.94
C LYS A 37 12.00 -0.21 9.42
N ILE A 38 12.51 -1.22 8.71
CA ILE A 38 12.44 -1.31 7.24
C ILE A 38 11.06 -1.88 6.87
N GLU A 39 10.03 -1.04 7.01
CA GLU A 39 8.62 -1.40 6.86
C GLU A 39 7.86 -0.30 6.10
N ALA A 40 6.77 -0.69 5.44
CA ALA A 40 5.91 0.20 4.68
C ALA A 40 4.51 0.24 5.31
N GLY A 41 4.07 1.42 5.73
CA GLY A 41 2.67 1.72 5.97
C GLY A 41 1.97 2.02 4.65
N PHE A 42 0.69 1.71 4.56
CA PHE A 42 -0.10 2.02 3.37
C PHE A 42 -1.54 2.38 3.70
N THR A 43 -2.12 3.21 2.84
CA THR A 43 -3.56 3.46 2.79
C THR A 43 -4.01 3.48 1.32
N LEU A 44 -5.02 2.69 1.01
CA LEU A 44 -5.73 2.75 -0.26
C LEU A 44 -7.03 3.53 -0.07
N TRP A 45 -7.20 4.56 -0.89
CA TRP A 45 -8.37 5.41 -0.97
C TRP A 45 -9.09 5.18 -2.29
N ARG A 46 -10.41 5.32 -2.27
CA ARG A 46 -11.26 5.40 -3.46
C ARG A 46 -11.84 6.79 -3.58
N LEU A 47 -11.79 7.34 -4.79
CA LEU A 47 -12.41 8.61 -5.11
C LEU A 47 -13.88 8.35 -5.46
N GLU A 48 -14.78 8.72 -4.56
CA GLU A 48 -16.23 8.60 -4.73
C GLU A 48 -16.85 10.00 -4.67
N SER A 49 -17.51 10.42 -5.76
CA SER A 49 -18.19 11.73 -5.83
C SER A 49 -17.33 12.95 -5.46
N GLY A 50 -16.01 12.85 -5.67
CA GLY A 50 -15.05 13.92 -5.32
C GLY A 50 -14.44 13.80 -3.92
N GLU A 51 -14.85 12.80 -3.13
CA GLU A 51 -14.34 12.55 -1.79
C GLU A 51 -13.46 11.30 -1.74
N LEU A 52 -12.48 11.30 -0.83
CA LEU A 52 -11.61 10.15 -0.60
C LEU A 52 -12.17 9.29 0.52
N VAL A 53 -12.56 8.07 0.17
CA VAL A 53 -13.04 7.07 1.12
C VAL A 53 -11.93 6.04 1.36
N PRO A 54 -11.51 5.78 2.62
CA PRO A 54 -10.51 4.76 2.90
C PRO A 54 -11.09 3.37 2.65
N VAL A 55 -10.38 2.56 1.87
CA VAL A 55 -10.79 1.20 1.51
C VAL A 55 -9.99 0.15 2.26
N ALA A 56 -8.70 0.39 2.44
CA ALA A 56 -7.82 -0.49 3.19
C ALA A 56 -6.64 0.30 3.76
N SER A 57 -6.20 -0.04 4.96
CA SER A 57 -5.00 0.51 5.57
C SER A 57 -4.27 -0.55 6.38
N GLY A 58 -2.97 -0.37 6.53
CA GLY A 58 -2.14 -1.32 7.27
C GLY A 58 -0.66 -1.03 7.12
N HIS A 59 0.15 -2.02 7.48
CA HIS A 59 1.59 -1.95 7.33
C HIS A 59 2.18 -3.32 6.96
N THR A 60 3.42 -3.31 6.50
CA THR A 60 4.18 -4.53 6.28
C THR A 60 5.02 -4.84 7.51
N GLU A 61 5.05 -6.09 7.95
CA GLU A 61 6.04 -6.58 8.92
C GLU A 61 6.48 -7.99 8.51
N ASN A 62 7.79 -8.23 8.48
CA ASN A 62 8.39 -9.54 8.16
C ASN A 62 7.85 -10.21 6.86
N GLY A 63 7.47 -9.41 5.86
CA GLY A 63 6.93 -9.91 4.59
C GLY A 63 5.42 -10.20 4.58
N HIS A 64 4.72 -9.87 5.67
CA HIS A 64 3.28 -9.99 5.83
C HIS A 64 2.59 -8.61 5.79
N LEU A 65 1.29 -8.59 5.58
CA LEU A 65 0.45 -7.41 5.78
C LEU A 65 -0.24 -7.52 7.13
N LEU A 66 -0.19 -6.43 7.89
CA LEU A 66 -0.85 -6.29 9.18
C LEU A 66 -1.80 -5.09 9.17
N THR A 67 -2.86 -5.15 9.97
CA THR A 67 -3.72 -4.01 10.27
C THR A 67 -2.92 -2.94 11.03
N PRO A 68 -3.42 -1.70 11.17
CA PRO A 68 -2.74 -0.69 12.00
C PRO A 68 -2.44 -1.15 13.43
N GLU A 69 -3.29 -2.04 13.98
CA GLU A 69 -3.18 -2.62 15.32
C GLU A 69 -2.25 -3.84 15.39
N GLY A 70 -1.73 -4.32 14.26
CA GLY A 70 -0.77 -5.42 14.19
C GLY A 70 -1.35 -6.82 13.97
N PHE A 71 -2.64 -6.95 13.62
CA PHE A 71 -3.23 -8.25 13.28
C PHE A 71 -2.99 -8.62 11.82
N ALA A 72 -3.00 -9.91 11.48
CA ALA A 72 -2.91 -10.34 10.08
C ALA A 72 -4.01 -9.69 9.23
N LEU A 73 -3.62 -8.98 8.18
CA LEU A 73 -4.53 -8.29 7.28
C LEU A 73 -4.74 -9.12 6.02
N HIS A 74 -5.97 -9.63 5.88
CA HIS A 74 -6.44 -10.31 4.67
C HIS A 74 -7.23 -9.32 3.83
N LEU A 75 -6.67 -8.95 2.67
CA LEU A 75 -7.35 -8.07 1.73
C LEU A 75 -8.27 -8.89 0.80
N PRO A 76 -9.44 -8.35 0.43
CA PRO A 76 -10.20 -8.91 -0.67
C PRO A 76 -9.33 -8.99 -1.96
N PRO A 77 -9.45 -10.04 -2.79
CA PRO A 77 -8.58 -10.22 -3.96
C PRO A 77 -8.58 -9.04 -4.93
N GLU A 78 -9.72 -8.36 -5.09
CA GLU A 78 -9.87 -7.17 -5.92
C GLU A 78 -9.06 -5.97 -5.39
N ILE A 79 -8.98 -5.81 -4.07
CA ILE A 79 -8.21 -4.74 -3.43
C ILE A 79 -6.71 -5.02 -3.57
N GLU A 80 -6.28 -6.26 -3.31
CA GLU A 80 -4.89 -6.66 -3.52
C GLU A 80 -4.46 -6.44 -4.97
N ARG A 81 -5.27 -6.88 -5.93
CA ARG A 81 -5.00 -6.69 -7.36
C ARG A 81 -4.92 -5.22 -7.75
N THR A 82 -5.80 -4.37 -7.19
CA THR A 82 -5.80 -2.92 -7.44
C THR A 82 -4.49 -2.30 -6.98
N MET A 83 -4.04 -2.60 -5.76
CA MET A 83 -2.76 -2.12 -5.25
C MET A 83 -1.58 -2.60 -6.09
N LEU A 84 -1.56 -3.89 -6.48
CA LEU A 84 -0.51 -4.42 -7.34
C LEU A 84 -0.45 -3.72 -8.70
N THR A 85 -1.59 -3.42 -9.31
CA THR A 85 -1.66 -2.63 -10.56
C THR A 85 -1.09 -1.24 -10.37
N LEU A 86 -1.45 -0.54 -9.29
CA LEU A 86 -0.92 0.80 -8.99
C LEU A 86 0.61 0.76 -8.80
N LEU A 87 1.13 -0.23 -8.06
CA LEU A 87 2.56 -0.41 -7.77
C LEU A 87 3.37 -0.83 -9.01
N ALA A 88 2.74 -1.49 -9.98
CA ALA A 88 3.38 -1.90 -11.23
C ALA A 88 3.52 -0.75 -12.25
N ARG A 89 2.76 0.35 -12.09
CA ARG A 89 2.85 1.52 -12.98
C ARG A 89 4.24 2.14 -12.85
N LYS A 90 5.00 2.16 -13.94
CA LYS A 90 6.27 2.89 -14.00
C LYS A 90 5.95 4.38 -13.99
N ARG A 91 6.24 5.05 -12.87
CA ARG A 91 6.69 6.45 -12.86
C ARG A 91 8.20 6.45 -13.00
#